data_AF-A0A6L8HV59-F1
#
_entry.id   AF-A0A6L8HV59-F1
#
_cell.length_a   1.000
_cell.length_b   1.000
_cell.length_c   1.000
_cell.angle_alpha   90.00
_cell.angle_beta   90.00
_cell.angle_gamma   90.00
#
_symmetry.space_group_name_H-M   'P 1'
#
loop_
_entity.id
_entity.type
_entity.pdbx_description
1 polymer ?
#
loop_
_entity_poly.entity_id
_entity_poly.type
_entity_poly.pdbx_seq_one_letter_code
_entity_poly.pdbx_strand_id
1 'polypeptide(L)'
;MSDPHPIDLRSDTVTQPDAAMRRAMAEAEVGDDVFGDDPSVNRLEAMAAERVGKEAAVYVPSGTMANLVAVLSHTHPTDEVLLGSQSHIFNAEVAGSARIGGVQLRPLPNDAGGGLDEGDVKAAIREPNLHTPRTALLCLENTHNSCGGQVLPAAKTEALAAIAREAGAAVHLDGARIFNAEVASETPAAELAASADSVSFCLSKGLACPVGSVLC
;
A
#
# COMPACT_ATOMS: atom_id res chain seq x y z
N MET A 1 -2.14 28.14 -29.52
CA MET A 1 -2.27 26.69 -29.68
C MET A 1 -1.42 26.07 -28.60
N SER A 2 -2.03 25.38 -27.63
CA SER A 2 -1.30 24.69 -26.56
C SER A 2 -0.38 23.63 -27.16
N ASP A 3 0.82 23.49 -26.63
CA ASP A 3 1.77 22.44 -27.00
C ASP A 3 1.07 21.07 -26.98
N PRO A 4 1.13 20.27 -28.06
CA PRO A 4 0.52 18.94 -28.10
C PRO A 4 1.15 17.95 -27.09
N HIS A 5 2.32 18.29 -26.50
CA HIS A 5 3.00 17.45 -25.50
C HIS A 5 3.50 18.31 -24.33
N PRO A 6 2.61 18.79 -23.45
CA PRO A 6 3.03 19.59 -22.31
C PRO A 6 3.95 18.78 -21.38
N ILE A 7 5.01 19.43 -20.87
CA ILE A 7 5.81 18.87 -19.77
C ILE A 7 4.91 18.83 -18.53
N ASP A 8 4.50 17.63 -18.12
CA ASP A 8 3.57 17.43 -17.01
C ASP A 8 4.30 16.89 -15.77
N LEU A 9 4.53 17.78 -14.80
CA LEU A 9 5.19 17.48 -13.52
C LEU A 9 4.20 17.43 -12.35
N ARG A 10 2.89 17.29 -12.62
CA ARG A 10 1.87 17.27 -11.56
C ARG A 10 1.97 16.01 -10.70
N SER A 11 2.19 14.85 -11.33
CA SER A 11 2.29 13.55 -10.67
C SER A 11 2.78 12.49 -11.66
N ASP A 12 3.33 11.39 -11.14
CA ASP A 12 3.61 10.17 -11.91
C ASP A 12 2.34 9.38 -12.30
N THR A 13 1.15 9.82 -11.86
CA THR A 13 -0.13 9.25 -12.32
C THR A 13 -0.51 9.69 -13.74
N VAL A 14 0.20 10.65 -14.35
CA VAL A 14 -0.10 11.16 -15.71
C VAL A 14 0.57 10.35 -16.81
N THR A 15 1.28 9.27 -16.45
CA THR A 15 1.92 8.34 -17.37
C THR A 15 0.91 7.76 -18.36
N GLN A 16 1.37 7.48 -19.59
CA GLN A 16 0.56 6.84 -20.62
C GLN A 16 1.21 5.54 -21.07
N PRO A 17 0.42 4.49 -21.36
CA PRO A 17 0.96 3.25 -21.92
C PRO A 17 1.69 3.53 -23.24
N ASP A 18 2.88 2.97 -23.36
CA ASP A 18 3.66 2.99 -24.59
C ASP A 18 3.06 2.03 -25.65
N ALA A 19 3.67 2.00 -26.84
CA ALA A 19 3.19 1.15 -27.92
C ALA A 19 3.30 -0.36 -27.60
N ALA A 20 4.30 -0.76 -26.80
CA ALA A 20 4.51 -2.15 -26.44
C ALA A 20 3.43 -2.63 -25.45
N MET A 21 3.14 -1.84 -24.42
CA MET A 21 2.08 -2.10 -23.45
C MET A 21 0.70 -2.09 -24.12
N ARG A 22 0.45 -1.15 -25.06
CA ARG A 22 -0.80 -1.14 -25.84
C ARG A 22 -1.00 -2.39 -26.66
N ARG A 23 0.07 -2.92 -27.26
CA ARG A 23 0.03 -4.19 -27.98
C ARG A 23 -0.22 -5.35 -27.04
N ALA A 24 0.50 -5.42 -25.91
CA ALA A 24 0.31 -6.46 -24.91
C ALA A 24 -1.15 -6.51 -24.39
N MET A 25 -1.77 -5.35 -24.14
CA MET A 25 -3.19 -5.28 -23.77
C MET A 25 -4.12 -5.75 -24.90
N ALA A 26 -3.84 -5.41 -26.15
CA ALA A 26 -4.67 -5.80 -27.29
C ALA A 26 -4.59 -7.30 -27.63
N GLU A 27 -3.48 -7.94 -27.28
CA GLU A 27 -3.18 -9.35 -27.57
C GLU A 27 -3.35 -10.26 -26.34
N ALA A 28 -3.74 -9.72 -25.17
CA ALA A 28 -3.89 -10.47 -23.93
C ALA A 28 -5.01 -11.52 -24.02
N GLU A 29 -4.73 -12.72 -23.51
CA GLU A 29 -5.74 -13.74 -23.26
C GLU A 29 -6.55 -13.32 -22.02
N VAL A 30 -7.88 -13.38 -22.11
CA VAL A 30 -8.79 -12.91 -21.05
C VAL A 30 -9.86 -13.94 -20.74
N GLY A 31 -10.44 -13.84 -19.57
CA GLY A 31 -11.51 -14.69 -19.08
C GLY A 31 -12.45 -13.95 -18.14
N ASP A 32 -13.22 -14.70 -17.36
CA ASP A 32 -14.03 -14.13 -16.29
C ASP A 32 -13.29 -14.29 -14.95
N ASP A 33 -12.80 -13.17 -14.44
CA ASP A 33 -12.03 -13.11 -13.20
C ASP A 33 -12.84 -13.55 -11.97
N VAL A 34 -14.16 -13.38 -11.97
CA VAL A 34 -15.02 -13.85 -10.87
C VAL A 34 -15.01 -15.38 -10.76
N PHE A 35 -14.83 -16.08 -11.89
CA PHE A 35 -14.67 -17.54 -11.91
C PHE A 35 -13.20 -17.97 -11.78
N GLY A 36 -12.24 -17.05 -11.79
CA GLY A 36 -10.81 -17.33 -11.74
C GLY A 36 -10.22 -17.81 -13.06
N ASP A 37 -10.95 -17.63 -14.17
CA ASP A 37 -10.56 -18.17 -15.49
C ASP A 37 -9.86 -17.12 -16.38
N ASP A 38 -9.51 -15.94 -15.86
CA ASP A 38 -8.70 -14.96 -16.60
C ASP A 38 -7.19 -15.27 -16.48
N PRO A 39 -6.54 -15.79 -17.53
CA PRO A 39 -5.13 -16.21 -17.46
C PRO A 39 -4.16 -15.03 -17.30
N SER A 40 -4.53 -13.83 -17.77
CA SER A 40 -3.67 -12.66 -17.67
C SER A 40 -3.69 -12.07 -16.26
N VAL A 41 -4.86 -12.02 -15.61
CA VAL A 41 -4.97 -11.60 -14.21
C VAL A 41 -4.25 -12.58 -13.30
N ASN A 42 -4.52 -13.88 -13.44
CA ASN A 42 -3.85 -14.93 -12.66
C ASN A 42 -2.31 -14.85 -12.75
N ARG A 43 -1.79 -14.60 -13.96
CA ARG A 43 -0.34 -14.43 -14.17
C ARG A 43 0.19 -13.15 -13.54
N LEU A 44 -0.55 -12.05 -13.63
CA LEU A 44 -0.18 -10.77 -12.98
C LEU A 44 -0.09 -10.94 -11.47
N GLU A 45 -1.09 -11.57 -10.86
CA GLU A 45 -1.17 -11.79 -9.41
C GLU A 45 -0.04 -12.72 -8.92
N ALA A 46 0.19 -13.84 -9.61
CA ALA A 46 1.29 -14.75 -9.27
C ALA A 46 2.66 -14.05 -9.34
N MET A 47 2.90 -13.27 -10.40
CA MET A 47 4.13 -12.49 -10.54
C MET A 47 4.25 -11.39 -9.48
N ALA A 48 3.14 -10.71 -9.15
CA ALA A 48 3.12 -9.68 -8.13
C ALA A 48 3.51 -10.25 -6.77
N ALA A 49 2.86 -11.35 -6.35
CA ALA A 49 3.15 -12.06 -5.11
C ALA A 49 4.64 -12.44 -5.02
N GLU A 50 5.20 -13.03 -6.09
CA GLU A 50 6.62 -13.36 -6.18
C GLU A 50 7.52 -12.12 -6.02
N ARG A 51 7.20 -11.02 -6.72
CA ARG A 51 8.03 -9.80 -6.72
C ARG A 51 8.14 -9.13 -5.36
N VAL A 52 7.14 -9.26 -4.50
CA VAL A 52 7.14 -8.69 -3.15
C VAL A 52 7.27 -9.75 -2.05
N GLY A 53 7.55 -11.01 -2.41
CA GLY A 53 7.78 -12.10 -1.46
C GLY A 53 6.56 -12.46 -0.61
N LYS A 54 5.36 -12.43 -1.20
CA LYS A 54 4.10 -12.82 -0.56
C LYS A 54 3.52 -14.08 -1.19
N GLU A 55 2.58 -14.70 -0.48
CA GLU A 55 2.02 -16.00 -0.87
C GLU A 55 0.97 -15.88 -1.99
N ALA A 56 0.24 -14.78 -2.01
CA ALA A 56 -0.84 -14.53 -2.97
C ALA A 56 -0.92 -13.03 -3.27
N ALA A 57 -1.73 -12.68 -4.27
CA ALA A 57 -2.02 -11.31 -4.62
C ALA A 57 -3.42 -11.20 -5.21
N VAL A 58 -4.00 -10.00 -5.21
CA VAL A 58 -5.24 -9.67 -5.88
C VAL A 58 -5.13 -8.35 -6.63
N TYR A 59 -5.51 -8.34 -7.91
CA TYR A 59 -5.60 -7.13 -8.71
C TYR A 59 -6.84 -6.32 -8.33
N VAL A 60 -6.67 -5.00 -8.19
CA VAL A 60 -7.76 -4.08 -7.88
C VAL A 60 -7.71 -2.83 -8.76
N PRO A 61 -8.84 -2.16 -9.03
CA PRO A 61 -8.89 -1.00 -9.92
C PRO A 61 -8.07 0.21 -9.47
N SER A 62 -7.76 0.36 -8.17
CA SER A 62 -7.03 1.52 -7.65
C SER A 62 -6.28 1.24 -6.36
N GLY A 63 -5.27 2.04 -6.06
CA GLY A 63 -4.52 1.98 -4.79
C GLY A 63 -5.42 2.25 -3.58
N THR A 64 -6.39 3.15 -3.71
CA THR A 64 -7.41 3.38 -2.66
C THR A 64 -8.22 2.12 -2.38
N MET A 65 -8.60 1.35 -3.41
CA MET A 65 -9.28 0.07 -3.16
C MET A 65 -8.33 -0.95 -2.53
N ALA A 66 -7.06 -0.99 -2.96
CA ALA A 66 -6.06 -1.90 -2.38
C ALA A 66 -5.91 -1.67 -0.86
N ASN A 67 -5.70 -0.42 -0.46
CA ASN A 67 -5.58 -0.05 0.95
C ASN A 67 -6.87 -0.29 1.73
N LEU A 68 -8.03 0.04 1.16
CA LEU A 68 -9.31 -0.22 1.81
C LEU A 68 -9.53 -1.72 2.03
N VAL A 69 -9.30 -2.55 1.02
CA VAL A 69 -9.42 -4.02 1.13
C VAL A 69 -8.42 -4.56 2.16
N ALA A 70 -7.19 -4.04 2.19
CA ALA A 70 -6.20 -4.43 3.20
C ALA A 70 -6.68 -4.12 4.63
N VAL A 71 -7.20 -2.92 4.86
CA VAL A 71 -7.76 -2.54 6.17
C VAL A 71 -8.93 -3.45 6.54
N LEU A 72 -9.87 -3.68 5.61
CA LEU A 72 -11.04 -4.55 5.86
C LEU A 72 -10.65 -6.01 6.16
N SER A 73 -9.58 -6.51 5.54
CA SER A 73 -9.09 -7.88 5.75
C SER A 73 -8.39 -8.07 7.10
N HIS A 74 -7.73 -7.03 7.61
CA HIS A 74 -6.97 -7.08 8.87
C HIS A 74 -7.75 -6.61 10.10
N THR A 75 -8.98 -6.13 9.93
CA THR A 75 -9.75 -5.50 11.01
C THR A 75 -11.18 -5.97 11.08
N HIS A 76 -11.81 -5.71 12.21
CA HIS A 76 -13.26 -5.76 12.38
C HIS A 76 -13.81 -4.36 12.69
N PRO A 77 -15.11 -4.12 12.45
CA PRO A 77 -15.74 -2.90 12.94
C PRO A 77 -15.45 -2.70 14.42
N THR A 78 -15.17 -1.44 14.82
CA THR A 78 -14.71 -1.00 16.15
C THR A 78 -13.24 -1.22 16.51
N ASP A 79 -12.45 -1.89 15.66
CA ASP A 79 -10.99 -1.90 15.84
C ASP A 79 -10.36 -0.52 15.57
N GLU A 80 -9.14 -0.32 16.05
CA GLU A 80 -8.31 0.86 15.80
C GLU A 80 -7.14 0.52 14.86
N VAL A 81 -6.88 1.42 13.92
CA VAL A 81 -5.74 1.39 13.00
C VAL A 81 -4.77 2.53 13.35
N LEU A 82 -3.52 2.18 13.65
CA LEU A 82 -2.43 3.15 13.79
C LEU A 82 -1.83 3.42 12.42
N LEU A 83 -1.52 4.69 12.13
CA LEU A 83 -0.98 5.10 10.84
C LEU A 83 -0.35 6.50 10.94
N GLY A 84 0.45 6.87 9.95
CA GLY A 84 1.03 8.22 9.89
C GLY A 84 0.01 9.31 9.58
N SER A 85 0.11 10.44 10.29
CA SER A 85 -0.75 11.62 10.11
C SER A 85 -0.66 12.24 8.71
N GLN A 86 0.41 11.94 7.96
CA GLN A 86 0.63 12.40 6.59
C GLN A 86 0.41 11.29 5.54
N SER A 87 -0.02 10.09 5.96
CA SER A 87 -0.23 8.95 5.07
C SER A 87 -1.39 9.18 4.08
N HIS A 88 -1.32 8.48 2.95
CA HIS A 88 -2.35 8.49 1.91
C HIS A 88 -3.69 7.97 2.45
N ILE A 89 -3.67 6.86 3.19
CA ILE A 89 -4.86 6.25 3.83
C ILE A 89 -5.63 7.27 4.67
N PHE A 90 -4.92 8.13 5.42
CA PHE A 90 -5.57 9.15 6.25
C PHE A 90 -6.11 10.33 5.44
N ASN A 91 -5.28 10.87 4.53
CA ASN A 91 -5.53 12.19 3.96
C ASN A 91 -6.24 12.15 2.60
N ALA A 92 -6.10 11.07 1.84
CA ALA A 92 -6.42 11.02 0.42
C ALA A 92 -7.37 9.88 0.02
N GLU A 93 -8.02 9.22 1.00
CA GLU A 93 -8.94 8.10 0.75
C GLU A 93 -10.36 8.34 1.26
N VAL A 94 -10.72 9.62 1.44
CA VAL A 94 -12.09 10.07 1.74
C VAL A 94 -12.68 9.36 2.98
N ALA A 95 -11.82 9.09 3.97
CA ALA A 95 -12.16 8.36 5.20
C ALA A 95 -12.81 6.98 4.93
N GLY A 96 -12.47 6.33 3.81
CA GLY A 96 -13.05 5.04 3.40
C GLY A 96 -12.94 3.98 4.49
N SER A 97 -11.76 3.84 5.11
CA SER A 97 -11.53 2.92 6.22
C SER A 97 -12.51 3.14 7.37
N ALA A 98 -12.70 4.38 7.82
CA ALA A 98 -13.63 4.69 8.90
C ALA A 98 -15.10 4.47 8.48
N ARG A 99 -15.48 4.92 7.28
CA ARG A 99 -16.88 4.89 6.82
C ARG A 99 -17.36 3.49 6.44
N ILE A 100 -16.52 2.70 5.78
CA ILE A 100 -16.87 1.38 5.23
C ILE A 100 -16.44 0.29 6.20
N GLY A 101 -15.22 0.37 6.73
CA GLY A 101 -14.70 -0.61 7.70
C GLY A 101 -15.24 -0.43 9.11
N GLY A 102 -15.76 0.76 9.44
CA GLY A 102 -16.24 1.03 10.79
C GLY A 102 -15.10 1.03 11.82
N VAL A 103 -13.87 1.31 11.38
CA VAL A 103 -12.68 1.35 12.24
C VAL A 103 -12.37 2.76 12.72
N GLN A 104 -11.75 2.86 13.89
CA GLN A 104 -11.17 4.10 14.38
C GLN A 104 -9.77 4.27 13.79
N LEU A 105 -9.49 5.45 13.21
CA LEU A 105 -8.13 5.79 12.77
C LEU A 105 -7.44 6.62 13.86
N ARG A 106 -6.21 6.24 14.20
CA ARG A 106 -5.38 6.98 15.16
C ARG A 106 -4.09 7.43 14.47
N PRO A 107 -4.08 8.66 13.91
CA PRO A 107 -2.88 9.19 13.25
C PRO A 107 -1.79 9.49 14.28
N LEU A 108 -0.55 9.13 13.96
CA LEU A 108 0.67 9.43 14.69
C LEU A 108 1.55 10.36 13.86
N PRO A 109 2.34 11.27 14.46
CA PRO A 109 3.20 12.16 13.70
C PRO A 109 4.23 11.36 12.89
N ASN A 110 4.29 11.59 11.58
CA ASN A 110 5.40 11.10 10.78
C ASN A 110 6.67 11.92 11.08
N ASP A 111 7.83 11.26 11.08
CA ASP A 111 9.13 11.92 11.03
C ASP A 111 9.43 12.47 9.63
N ALA A 112 10.56 13.18 9.49
CA ALA A 112 10.98 13.77 8.21
C ALA A 112 11.24 12.72 7.11
N GLY A 113 11.55 11.48 7.47
CA GLY A 113 11.72 10.34 6.57
C GLY A 113 10.41 9.63 6.24
N GLY A 114 9.27 10.09 6.75
CA GLY A 114 7.97 9.43 6.58
C GLY A 114 7.73 8.24 7.51
N GLY A 115 8.70 7.89 8.37
CA GLY A 115 8.54 6.86 9.39
C GLY A 115 7.73 7.33 10.59
N LEU A 116 7.52 6.42 11.53
CA LEU A 116 6.90 6.69 12.84
C LEU A 116 7.93 6.46 13.95
N ASP A 117 7.84 7.21 15.04
CA ASP A 117 8.63 6.94 16.25
C ASP A 117 8.15 5.64 16.94
N GLU A 118 9.08 4.75 17.28
CA GLU A 118 8.77 3.48 17.94
C GLU A 118 8.08 3.68 19.29
N GLY A 119 8.50 4.71 20.04
CA GLY A 119 7.92 5.07 21.34
C GLY A 119 6.49 5.54 21.20
N ASP A 120 6.20 6.36 20.18
CA ASP A 120 4.83 6.82 19.89
C ASP A 120 3.91 5.67 19.48
N VAL A 121 4.39 4.75 18.62
CA VAL A 121 3.61 3.55 18.24
C VAL A 121 3.33 2.69 19.47
N LYS A 122 4.36 2.43 20.30
CA LYS A 122 4.22 1.64 21.52
C LYS A 122 3.24 2.28 22.52
N ALA A 123 3.31 3.60 22.69
CA ALA A 123 2.39 4.34 23.57
C ALA A 123 0.96 4.43 23.00
N ALA A 124 0.81 4.26 21.68
CA ALA A 124 -0.49 4.28 21.03
C ALA A 124 -1.23 2.94 21.11
N ILE A 125 -0.52 1.82 21.28
CA ILE A 125 -1.14 0.51 21.48
C ILE A 125 -1.98 0.52 22.76
N ARG A 126 -3.20 -0.01 22.65
CA ARG A 126 -4.17 -0.05 23.76
C ARG A 126 -4.18 -1.43 24.42
N GLU A 127 -4.07 -1.43 25.74
CA GLU A 127 -4.38 -2.60 26.54
C GLU A 127 -5.87 -2.98 26.42
N PRO A 128 -6.22 -4.27 26.49
CA PRO A 128 -7.61 -4.71 26.44
C PRO A 128 -8.48 -4.02 27.51
N ASN A 129 -9.48 -3.26 27.08
CA ASN A 129 -10.38 -2.53 27.96
C ASN A 129 -11.76 -2.35 27.31
N LEU A 130 -12.84 -2.47 28.10
CA LEU A 130 -14.22 -2.32 27.62
C LEU A 130 -14.50 -0.95 26.96
N HIS A 131 -13.77 0.09 27.36
CA HIS A 131 -14.00 1.48 26.93
C HIS A 131 -13.16 1.89 25.74
N THR A 132 -12.22 1.06 25.27
CA THR A 132 -11.29 1.45 24.21
C THR A 132 -11.25 0.41 23.09
N PRO A 133 -11.08 0.84 21.83
CA PRO A 133 -10.96 -0.10 20.72
C PRO A 133 -9.68 -0.92 20.84
N ARG A 134 -9.67 -2.12 20.24
CA ARG A 134 -8.47 -2.93 20.09
C ARG A 134 -7.62 -2.37 18.96
N THR A 135 -6.33 -2.13 19.19
CA THR A 135 -5.39 -1.84 18.12
C THR A 135 -5.14 -3.11 17.31
N ALA A 136 -5.62 -3.15 16.06
CA ALA A 136 -5.57 -4.37 15.23
C ALA A 136 -4.60 -4.26 14.05
N LEU A 137 -4.28 -3.05 13.60
CA LEU A 137 -3.48 -2.82 12.40
C LEU A 137 -2.58 -1.59 12.55
N LEU A 138 -1.33 -1.74 12.09
CA LEU A 138 -0.40 -0.64 11.84
C LEU A 138 -0.21 -0.48 10.32
N CYS A 139 -0.57 0.67 9.77
CA CYS A 139 -0.30 1.00 8.37
C CYS A 139 0.94 1.88 8.24
N LEU A 140 1.86 1.48 7.37
CA LEU A 140 3.07 2.21 6.96
C LEU A 140 2.98 2.60 5.48
N GLU A 141 3.84 3.49 4.99
CA GLU A 141 3.86 3.92 3.59
C GLU A 141 5.31 3.94 3.05
N ASN A 142 5.57 3.32 1.89
CA ASN A 142 6.90 3.28 1.28
C ASN A 142 6.87 3.24 -0.27
N THR A 143 7.35 4.26 -0.99
CA THR A 143 7.86 5.53 -0.48
C THR A 143 6.77 6.42 0.12
N HIS A 144 7.12 7.26 1.09
CA HIS A 144 6.16 8.16 1.72
C HIS A 144 5.96 9.44 0.89
N ASN A 145 4.78 9.59 0.28
CA ASN A 145 4.48 10.62 -0.70
C ASN A 145 4.54 12.03 -0.10
N SER A 146 3.79 12.26 0.99
CA SER A 146 3.69 13.58 1.63
C SER A 146 4.98 14.02 2.33
N CYS A 147 5.97 13.12 2.47
CA CYS A 147 7.29 13.43 3.02
C CYS A 147 8.35 13.62 1.92
N GLY A 148 7.93 13.74 0.66
CA GLY A 148 8.82 14.00 -0.47
C GLY A 148 9.32 12.73 -1.18
N GLY A 149 8.57 11.63 -1.10
CA GLY A 149 8.96 10.35 -1.71
C GLY A 149 10.09 9.65 -0.97
N GLN A 150 10.16 9.83 0.35
CA GLN A 150 11.20 9.25 1.19
C GLN A 150 11.10 7.72 1.22
N VAL A 151 12.25 7.07 1.24
CA VAL A 151 12.35 5.63 1.41
C VAL A 151 12.28 5.29 2.89
N LEU A 152 11.36 4.41 3.26
CA LEU A 152 11.35 3.78 4.58
C LEU A 152 12.30 2.57 4.54
N PRO A 153 13.41 2.56 5.30
CA PRO A 153 14.34 1.43 5.28
C PRO A 153 13.71 0.16 5.86
N ALA A 154 14.11 -1.02 5.35
CA ALA A 154 13.59 -2.31 5.82
C ALA A 154 13.72 -2.47 7.35
N ALA A 155 14.85 -2.07 7.94
CA ALA A 155 15.06 -2.11 9.39
C ALA A 155 14.06 -1.27 10.20
N LYS A 156 13.57 -0.16 9.63
CA LYS A 156 12.54 0.67 10.29
C LYS A 156 11.17 -0.01 10.24
N THR A 157 10.82 -0.61 9.10
CA THR A 157 9.62 -1.46 8.97
C THR A 157 9.68 -2.64 9.94
N GLU A 158 10.83 -3.30 10.06
CA GLU A 158 11.06 -4.42 10.99
C GLU A 158 10.85 -4.01 12.45
N ALA A 159 11.45 -2.90 12.88
CA ALA A 159 11.33 -2.40 14.24
C ALA A 159 9.87 -2.07 14.61
N LEU A 160 9.15 -1.37 13.71
CA LEU A 160 7.75 -1.03 13.93
C LEU A 160 6.83 -2.27 13.88
N ALA A 161 7.13 -3.21 12.99
CA ALA A 161 6.40 -4.47 12.89
C ALA A 161 6.57 -5.36 14.12
N ALA A 162 7.76 -5.36 14.73
CA ALA A 162 7.98 -6.08 15.99
C ALA A 162 7.05 -5.56 17.09
N ILE A 163 6.92 -4.24 17.23
CA ILE A 163 6.05 -3.58 18.22
C ILE A 163 4.58 -3.91 17.95
N ALA A 164 4.13 -3.84 16.70
CA ALA A 164 2.76 -4.20 16.33
C ALA A 164 2.45 -5.67 16.65
N ARG A 165 3.37 -6.57 16.28
CA ARG A 165 3.21 -8.03 16.46
C ARG A 165 3.23 -8.44 17.93
N GLU A 166 4.03 -7.79 18.78
CA GLU A 166 3.99 -7.98 20.23
C GLU A 166 2.61 -7.68 20.83
N ALA A 167 1.87 -6.75 20.22
CA ALA A 167 0.50 -6.39 20.62
C ALA A 167 -0.59 -7.18 19.88
N GLY A 168 -0.22 -8.12 19.02
CA GLY A 168 -1.17 -8.88 18.20
C GLY A 168 -1.83 -8.08 17.08
N ALA A 169 -1.24 -6.93 16.69
CA ALA A 169 -1.68 -6.15 15.54
C ALA A 169 -0.92 -6.57 14.27
N ALA A 170 -1.62 -6.61 13.14
CA ALA A 170 -1.04 -6.82 11.83
C ALA A 170 -0.33 -5.56 11.31
N VAL A 171 0.46 -5.70 10.25
CA VAL A 171 1.16 -4.62 9.58
C VAL A 171 0.80 -4.61 8.10
N HIS A 172 0.30 -3.47 7.62
CA HIS A 172 0.09 -3.22 6.20
C HIS A 172 1.06 -2.15 5.69
N LEU A 173 1.67 -2.40 4.55
CA LEU A 173 2.53 -1.43 3.86
C LEU A 173 1.80 -0.89 2.62
N ASP A 174 1.43 0.39 2.64
CA ASP A 174 1.09 1.13 1.43
C ASP A 174 2.37 1.33 0.60
N GLY A 175 2.59 0.39 -0.30
CA GLY A 175 3.72 0.34 -1.20
C GLY A 175 3.39 0.95 -2.57
N ALA A 176 2.51 1.95 -2.65
CA ALA A 176 2.11 2.57 -3.92
C ALA A 176 3.29 2.90 -4.86
N ARG A 177 4.48 3.14 -4.30
CA ARG A 177 5.74 3.38 -5.01
C ARG A 177 6.89 2.52 -4.48
N ILE A 178 6.62 1.28 -4.07
CA ILE A 178 7.63 0.39 -3.48
C ILE A 178 8.80 0.11 -4.44
N PHE A 179 8.56 0.06 -5.75
CA PHE A 179 9.63 -0.13 -6.73
C PHE A 179 10.51 1.12 -6.93
N ASN A 180 10.01 2.32 -6.61
CA ASN A 180 10.88 3.50 -6.50
C ASN A 180 11.81 3.36 -5.29
N ALA A 181 11.29 2.85 -4.16
CA ALA A 181 12.11 2.55 -2.99
C ALA A 181 13.16 1.48 -3.30
N GLU A 182 12.78 0.42 -4.02
CA GLU A 182 13.71 -0.64 -4.46
C GLU A 182 14.89 -0.06 -5.24
N VAL A 183 14.61 0.75 -6.26
CA VAL A 183 15.66 1.36 -7.09
C VAL A 183 16.50 2.35 -6.28
N ALA A 184 15.89 3.17 -5.43
CA ALA A 184 16.61 4.22 -4.69
C ALA A 184 17.49 3.68 -3.56
N SER A 185 17.07 2.58 -2.91
CA SER A 185 17.79 1.97 -1.80
C SER A 185 18.64 0.76 -2.20
N GLU A 186 18.58 0.34 -3.47
CA GLU A 186 19.20 -0.89 -3.98
C GLU A 186 18.81 -2.14 -3.16
N THR A 187 17.62 -2.10 -2.53
CA THR A 187 17.08 -3.16 -1.68
C THR A 187 15.84 -3.76 -2.34
N PRO A 188 15.77 -5.07 -2.61
CA PRO A 188 14.61 -5.68 -3.27
C PRO A 188 13.28 -5.36 -2.59
N ALA A 189 12.20 -5.15 -3.34
CA ALA A 189 10.87 -4.88 -2.79
C ALA A 189 10.41 -5.99 -1.81
N ALA A 190 10.77 -7.24 -2.10
CA ALA A 190 10.51 -8.37 -1.20
C ALA A 190 11.17 -8.22 0.18
N GLU A 191 12.37 -7.62 0.25
CA GLU A 191 13.04 -7.34 1.52
C GLU A 191 12.43 -6.12 2.23
N LEU A 192 12.11 -5.06 1.48
CA LEU A 192 11.44 -3.87 2.02
C LEU A 192 10.06 -4.18 2.62
N ALA A 193 9.35 -5.16 2.04
CA ALA A 193 8.03 -5.60 2.47
C ALA A 193 8.05 -6.84 3.40
N ALA A 194 9.23 -7.40 3.71
CA ALA A 194 9.34 -8.69 4.39
C ALA A 194 8.62 -8.72 5.74
N SER A 195 8.75 -7.65 6.53
CA SER A 195 8.19 -7.57 7.88
C SER A 195 6.69 -7.20 7.93
N ALA A 196 6.11 -6.77 6.80
CA ALA A 196 4.68 -6.46 6.69
C ALA A 196 3.87 -7.73 6.43
N ASP A 197 2.67 -7.83 7.00
CA ASP A 197 1.77 -8.97 6.77
C ASP A 197 1.01 -8.83 5.43
N SER A 198 0.86 -7.60 4.92
CA SER A 198 0.39 -7.33 3.55
C SER A 198 1.03 -6.08 2.97
N VAL A 199 1.09 -5.99 1.65
CA VAL A 199 1.62 -4.84 0.91
C VAL A 199 0.75 -4.54 -0.30
N SER A 200 0.33 -3.29 -0.46
CA SER A 200 -0.27 -2.82 -1.71
C SER A 200 0.79 -2.16 -2.59
N PHE A 201 0.65 -2.18 -3.92
CA PHE A 201 1.45 -1.32 -4.79
C PHE A 201 0.69 -0.92 -6.06
N CYS A 202 1.03 0.24 -6.61
CA CYS A 202 0.33 0.79 -7.78
C CYS A 202 1.03 0.45 -9.08
N LEU A 203 0.26 -0.05 -10.04
CA LEU A 203 0.72 -0.22 -11.43
C LEU A 203 0.56 1.09 -12.22
N SER A 204 -0.40 1.93 -11.84
CA SER A 204 -0.80 3.14 -12.58
C SER A 204 -0.09 4.43 -12.15
N LYS A 205 1.21 4.33 -11.85
CA LYS A 205 2.08 5.45 -11.48
C LYS A 205 3.36 5.41 -12.31
N GLY A 206 4.53 5.33 -11.66
CA GLY A 206 5.83 5.17 -12.32
C GLY A 206 5.95 3.90 -13.19
N LEU A 207 5.15 2.86 -12.94
CA LEU A 207 5.09 1.65 -13.77
C LEU A 207 4.23 1.81 -15.04
N ALA A 208 3.57 2.96 -15.21
CA ALA A 208 2.89 3.39 -16.44
C ALA A 208 1.72 2.53 -16.95
N CYS A 209 1.20 1.58 -16.16
CA CYS A 209 -0.06 0.92 -16.50
C CYS A 209 -1.21 1.95 -16.51
N PRO A 210 -2.23 1.80 -17.36
CA PRO A 210 -3.31 2.79 -17.42
C PRO A 210 -4.20 2.77 -16.17
N VAL A 211 -4.37 1.60 -15.55
CA VAL A 211 -5.26 1.38 -14.40
C VAL A 211 -4.66 0.31 -13.50
N GLY A 212 -4.92 0.45 -12.21
CA GLY A 212 -4.87 -0.66 -11.28
C GLY A 212 -3.73 -0.63 -10.27
N SER A 213 -3.89 -1.49 -9.30
CA SER A 213 -2.98 -1.74 -8.19
C SER A 213 -3.11 -3.20 -7.81
N VAL A 214 -2.19 -3.69 -6.99
CA VAL A 214 -2.22 -5.07 -6.50
C VAL A 214 -2.09 -5.02 -4.98
N LEU A 215 -2.85 -5.86 -4.28
CA LEU A 215 -2.68 -6.14 -2.86
C LEU A 215 -2.11 -7.55 -2.71
N CYS A 216 -1.00 -7.68 -1.99
CA CYS A 216 -0.33 -8.94 -1.70
C CYS A 216 -0.26 -9.17 -0.19
#